data_AF-A0A814LL96-F1
#
_entry.id   AF-A0A814LL96-F1
#
_cell.length_a   1.000
_cell.length_b   1.000
_cell.length_c   1.000
_cell.angle_alpha   90.00
_cell.angle_beta   90.00
_cell.angle_gamma   90.00
#
_symmetry.space_group_name_H-M   'P 1'
#
loop_
_entity.id
_entity.type
_entity.pdbx_description
1 polymer ?
#
loop_
_entity_poly.entity_id
_entity_poly.type
_entity_poly.pdbx_seq_one_letter_code
_entity_poly.pdbx_strand_id
1 'polypeptide(L)'
;MAMADVNGDNKLDIVVVNNDGTSVGILLGVGDGTFGSQTTYPTGDSPTQVVIADVNGDNHLDLVVPNSSVNNISVLLNSGSGTFLPQVSYACGGNGPQSVAVIDVNGDNNQDIIVAVSGASTVAVLLNSGSGTFPSLASYTTVDAPYFVVAADLDNDSYPDIVVALYSATTIGVLLNAGDGTFLTIRPYPTSNGPWRIALVDVNIDTQPDIVVANRDSSNVGVFLNVGSGTFSGQTTYTTGTSSFPDALAVADMNSDNLADIVVGLQSSGQIGILLNAGSGTFGAITAYPSGISPEGMAVADVNGDSKPDVIASGNNVNSVSVLLHC
;
A
#
# COMPACT_ATOMS: atom_id res chain seq x y z
N MET A 1 2.31 -6.78 3.53
CA MET A 1 2.06 -7.97 2.69
C MET A 1 1.49 -7.51 1.37
N ALA A 2 1.60 -8.32 0.33
CA ALA A 2 0.98 -8.13 -0.97
C ALA A 2 0.47 -9.48 -1.50
N MET A 3 -0.46 -9.46 -2.45
CA MET A 3 -1.02 -10.66 -3.08
C MET A 3 -1.07 -10.49 -4.58
N ALA A 4 -0.65 -11.54 -5.30
CA ALA A 4 -0.73 -11.64 -6.75
C ALA A 4 -0.42 -13.08 -7.17
N ASP A 5 -0.77 -13.45 -8.39
CA ASP A 5 -0.27 -14.68 -9.02
C ASP A 5 1.17 -14.47 -9.49
N VAL A 6 2.16 -14.86 -8.68
CA VAL A 6 3.58 -14.64 -9.00
C VAL A 6 4.19 -15.80 -9.80
N ASN A 7 3.45 -16.88 -10.00
CA ASN A 7 3.93 -18.07 -10.71
C ASN A 7 3.19 -18.38 -12.03
N GLY A 8 2.14 -17.62 -12.35
CA GLY A 8 1.35 -17.71 -13.57
C GLY A 8 0.34 -18.86 -13.59
N ASP A 9 -0.06 -19.40 -12.44
CA ASP A 9 -0.99 -20.54 -12.33
C ASP A 9 -2.47 -20.13 -12.16
N ASN A 10 -2.76 -18.82 -12.19
CA ASN A 10 -4.05 -18.16 -11.95
C ASN A 10 -4.60 -18.32 -10.54
N LYS A 11 -3.72 -18.49 -9.54
CA LYS A 11 -4.10 -18.48 -8.13
C LYS A 11 -3.34 -17.37 -7.41
N LEU A 12 -4.01 -16.75 -6.45
CA LEU A 12 -3.37 -15.70 -5.67
C LEU A 12 -2.35 -16.31 -4.71
N ASP A 13 -1.12 -15.82 -4.81
CA ASP A 13 -0.05 -16.09 -3.86
C ASP A 13 0.04 -14.96 -2.84
N ILE A 14 0.69 -15.25 -1.70
CA ILE A 14 1.01 -14.25 -0.69
C ILE A 14 2.51 -13.95 -0.74
N VAL A 15 2.85 -12.66 -0.74
CA VAL A 15 4.21 -12.18 -0.50
C VAL A 15 4.22 -11.35 0.79
N VAL A 16 5.06 -11.75 1.75
CA VAL A 16 5.24 -11.08 3.03
C VAL A 16 6.67 -10.62 3.22
N VAL A 17 6.82 -9.53 3.98
CA VAL A 17 8.10 -9.16 4.59
C VAL A 17 8.24 -9.98 5.86
N ASN A 18 9.42 -10.59 6.08
CA ASN A 18 9.65 -11.44 7.24
C ASN A 18 10.15 -10.66 8.44
N ASN A 19 9.73 -11.11 9.63
CA ASN A 19 10.19 -10.58 10.92
C ASN A 19 11.64 -11.02 11.27
N ASP A 20 12.31 -11.77 10.39
CA ASP A 20 13.74 -12.04 10.50
C ASP A 20 14.60 -10.81 10.19
N GLY A 21 13.99 -9.76 9.64
CA GLY A 21 14.61 -8.48 9.34
C GLY A 21 15.53 -8.48 8.12
N THR A 22 15.53 -9.53 7.29
CA THR A 22 16.47 -9.63 6.15
C THR A 22 15.90 -10.33 4.91
N SER A 23 14.62 -10.70 4.93
CA SER A 23 14.02 -11.40 3.79
C SER A 23 12.56 -11.04 3.54
N VAL A 24 12.12 -11.33 2.32
CA VAL A 24 10.71 -11.54 1.98
C VAL A 24 10.47 -13.04 1.86
N GLY A 25 9.22 -13.47 2.04
CA GLY A 25 8.84 -14.82 1.71
C GLY A 25 7.52 -14.92 0.98
N ILE A 26 7.39 -16.04 0.29
CA ILE A 26 6.36 -16.30 -0.70
C ILE A 26 5.65 -17.58 -0.32
N LEU A 27 4.32 -17.53 -0.24
CA LEU A 27 3.47 -18.68 0.01
C LEU A 27 2.55 -18.84 -1.20
N LEU A 28 2.78 -19.90 -1.99
CA LEU A 28 2.01 -20.13 -3.21
C LEU A 28 0.59 -20.58 -2.89
N GLY A 29 -0.39 -20.02 -3.58
CA GLY A 29 -1.81 -20.32 -3.42
C GLY A 29 -2.18 -21.68 -3.98
N VAL A 30 -3.03 -22.42 -3.26
CA VAL A 30 -3.59 -23.68 -3.76
C VAL A 30 -4.92 -23.46 -4.49
N GLY A 31 -5.58 -22.32 -4.26
CA GLY A 31 -6.83 -21.89 -4.90
C GLY A 31 -8.09 -22.28 -4.12
N ASP A 32 -7.94 -22.83 -2.92
CA ASP A 32 -9.02 -23.20 -2.00
C ASP A 32 -8.94 -22.41 -0.68
N GLY A 33 -8.30 -21.24 -0.71
CA GLY A 33 -7.97 -20.45 0.48
C GLY A 33 -6.77 -20.96 1.30
N THR A 34 -6.12 -22.05 0.88
CA THR A 34 -4.88 -22.55 1.52
C THR A 34 -3.62 -22.18 0.74
N PHE A 35 -2.48 -22.20 1.43
CA PHE A 35 -1.18 -21.80 0.90
C PHE A 35 -0.09 -22.85 1.20
N GLY A 36 0.86 -22.96 0.28
CA GLY A 36 2.03 -23.83 0.40
C GLY A 36 3.02 -23.39 1.46
N SER A 37 4.10 -24.17 1.61
CA SER A 37 5.21 -23.79 2.50
C SER A 37 5.92 -22.54 1.98
N GLN A 38 6.32 -21.68 2.91
CA GLN A 38 7.01 -20.43 2.59
C GLN A 38 8.38 -20.70 1.96
N THR A 39 8.66 -20.02 0.85
CA THR A 39 10.01 -19.89 0.28
C THR A 39 10.54 -18.48 0.57
N THR A 40 11.77 -18.35 1.03
CA THR A 40 12.35 -17.05 1.42
C THR A 40 13.41 -16.56 0.43
N TYR A 41 13.43 -15.24 0.21
CA TYR A 41 14.38 -14.56 -0.66
C TYR A 41 15.08 -13.43 0.09
N PRO A 42 16.42 -13.38 0.10
CA PRO A 42 17.15 -12.33 0.80
C PRO A 42 16.89 -10.93 0.23
N THR A 43 16.75 -9.96 1.13
CA THR A 43 16.64 -8.52 0.83
C THR A 43 17.78 -7.76 1.54
N GLY A 44 17.65 -6.45 1.73
CA GLY A 44 18.46 -5.71 2.69
C GLY A 44 17.93 -5.84 4.12
N ASP A 45 18.55 -5.09 5.04
CA ASP A 45 18.19 -5.12 6.46
C ASP A 45 16.99 -4.23 6.79
N SER A 46 16.12 -4.75 7.67
CA SER A 46 14.85 -4.16 8.08
C SER A 46 13.96 -3.79 6.88
N PRO A 47 13.59 -4.76 6.03
CA PRO A 47 12.58 -4.55 5.02
C PRO A 47 11.26 -4.09 5.68
N THR A 48 10.56 -3.13 5.09
CA THR A 48 9.36 -2.52 5.71
C THR A 48 8.07 -2.74 4.91
N GLN A 49 8.18 -2.92 3.59
CA GLN A 49 7.07 -3.18 2.68
C GLN A 49 7.54 -4.10 1.56
N VAL A 50 6.60 -4.75 0.87
CA VAL A 50 6.84 -5.37 -0.43
C VAL A 50 5.73 -4.93 -1.38
N VAL A 51 6.11 -4.54 -2.60
CA VAL A 51 5.20 -4.27 -3.72
C VAL A 51 5.53 -5.23 -4.85
N ILE A 52 4.48 -5.69 -5.53
CA ILE A 52 4.55 -6.64 -6.63
C ILE A 52 4.20 -5.89 -7.93
N ALA A 53 5.09 -5.89 -8.91
CA ALA A 53 4.89 -5.22 -10.21
C ALA A 53 5.87 -5.77 -11.25
N ASP A 54 5.50 -5.75 -12.53
CA ASP A 54 6.45 -6.01 -13.64
C ASP A 54 7.29 -4.75 -13.86
N VAL A 55 8.55 -4.75 -13.40
CA VAL A 55 9.44 -3.58 -13.53
C VAL A 55 10.42 -3.72 -14.68
N ASN A 56 10.43 -4.84 -15.41
CA ASN A 56 11.36 -5.06 -16.51
C ASN A 56 10.66 -5.26 -17.87
N GLY A 57 9.33 -5.23 -17.90
CA GLY A 57 8.50 -5.35 -19.09
C GLY A 57 8.42 -6.77 -19.66
N ASP A 58 8.75 -7.80 -18.88
CA ASP A 58 8.76 -9.19 -19.33
C ASP A 58 7.45 -9.95 -19.05
N ASN A 59 6.46 -9.28 -18.44
CA ASN A 59 5.17 -9.80 -17.99
C ASN A 59 5.24 -10.80 -16.82
N HIS A 60 6.35 -10.86 -16.10
CA HIS A 60 6.43 -11.55 -14.82
C HIS A 60 6.44 -10.52 -13.69
N LEU A 61 5.70 -10.82 -12.63
CA LEU A 61 5.60 -9.92 -11.50
C LEU A 61 6.86 -10.01 -10.63
N ASP A 62 7.58 -8.90 -10.51
CA ASP A 62 8.79 -8.71 -9.71
C ASP A 62 8.47 -8.18 -8.30
N LEU A 63 9.47 -8.15 -7.41
CA LEU A 63 9.34 -7.58 -6.07
C LEU A 63 10.19 -6.32 -5.89
N VAL A 64 9.59 -5.30 -5.31
CA VAL A 64 10.26 -4.06 -4.88
C VAL A 64 10.13 -3.91 -3.37
N VAL A 65 11.26 -3.82 -2.67
CA VAL A 65 11.33 -3.88 -1.20
C VAL A 65 12.21 -2.76 -0.64
N PRO A 66 11.67 -1.74 0.06
CA PRO A 66 12.48 -0.77 0.80
C PRO A 66 13.11 -1.41 2.05
N ASN A 67 14.39 -1.14 2.29
CA ASN A 67 15.14 -1.64 3.44
C ASN A 67 15.62 -0.46 4.31
N SER A 68 14.94 -0.28 5.44
CA SER A 68 15.06 0.94 6.24
C SER A 68 16.42 1.11 6.93
N SER A 69 17.06 0.01 7.35
CA SER A 69 18.34 0.08 8.08
C SER A 69 19.55 0.29 7.18
N VAL A 70 19.50 -0.19 5.94
CA VAL A 70 20.59 -0.08 4.95
C VAL A 70 20.33 0.99 3.88
N ASN A 71 19.23 1.73 3.99
CA ASN A 71 18.91 2.92 3.21
C ASN A 71 18.86 2.68 1.69
N ASN A 72 18.34 1.52 1.28
CA ASN A 72 18.25 1.13 -0.12
C ASN A 72 16.91 0.45 -0.44
N ILE A 73 16.72 0.11 -1.70
CA ILE A 73 15.59 -0.65 -2.22
C ILE A 73 16.16 -1.90 -2.87
N SER A 74 15.62 -3.06 -2.52
CA SER A 74 15.86 -4.32 -3.23
C SER A 74 14.86 -4.48 -4.35
N VAL A 75 15.34 -4.78 -5.55
CA VAL A 75 14.52 -5.23 -6.68
C VAL A 75 14.88 -6.68 -6.96
N LEU A 76 13.90 -7.57 -6.89
CA LEU A 76 14.06 -9.00 -7.15
C LEU A 76 13.24 -9.34 -8.39
N LEU A 77 13.93 -9.65 -9.50
CA LEU A 77 13.28 -9.99 -10.75
C LEU A 77 12.80 -11.45 -10.74
N ASN A 78 11.61 -11.70 -11.25
CA ASN A 78 10.99 -13.01 -11.32
C ASN A 78 11.37 -13.73 -12.62
N SER A 79 11.73 -15.01 -12.54
CA SER A 79 12.01 -15.84 -13.71
C SER A 79 10.74 -16.43 -14.36
N GLY A 80 9.56 -16.02 -13.89
CA GLY A 80 8.25 -16.40 -14.43
C GLY A 80 7.62 -17.65 -13.84
N SER A 81 8.23 -18.25 -12.81
CA SER A 81 7.70 -19.44 -12.14
C SER A 81 7.62 -19.28 -10.62
N GLY A 82 7.45 -18.04 -10.15
CA GLY A 82 7.54 -17.68 -8.72
C GLY A 82 8.94 -17.84 -8.14
N THR A 83 9.98 -17.88 -9.00
CA THR A 83 11.39 -17.98 -8.58
C THR A 83 12.08 -16.67 -8.88
N PHE A 84 12.70 -16.08 -7.86
CA PHE A 84 13.29 -14.76 -7.95
C PHE A 84 14.81 -14.81 -8.04
N LEU A 85 15.37 -13.96 -8.90
CA LEU A 85 16.81 -13.72 -9.00
C LEU A 85 17.33 -13.02 -7.73
N PRO A 86 18.65 -13.09 -7.46
CA PRO A 86 19.24 -12.31 -6.39
C PRO A 86 18.90 -10.82 -6.53
N GLN A 87 18.62 -10.17 -5.41
CA GLN A 87 18.30 -8.74 -5.38
C GLN A 87 19.37 -7.88 -6.07
N VAL A 88 18.90 -6.86 -6.76
CA VAL A 88 19.71 -5.69 -7.13
C VAL A 88 19.32 -4.53 -6.21
N SER A 89 20.31 -3.85 -5.65
CA SER A 89 20.08 -2.75 -4.70
C SER A 89 20.18 -1.39 -5.37
N TYR A 90 19.19 -0.53 -5.13
CA TYR A 90 19.16 0.86 -5.60
C TYR A 90 19.14 1.83 -4.42
N ALA A 91 19.85 2.95 -4.55
CA ALA A 91 19.81 4.02 -3.55
C ALA A 91 18.46 4.73 -3.60
N CYS A 92 17.91 5.11 -2.44
CA CYS A 92 16.64 5.83 -2.34
C CYS A 92 16.77 7.34 -2.09
N GLY A 93 17.99 7.89 -2.21
CA GLY A 93 18.23 9.33 -2.08
C GLY A 93 18.25 9.87 -0.65
N GLY A 94 18.18 8.99 0.36
CA GLY A 94 18.19 9.37 1.77
C GLY A 94 18.16 8.17 2.69
N ASN A 95 17.84 8.40 3.97
CA ASN A 95 17.85 7.35 4.99
C ASN A 95 16.43 6.96 5.43
N GLY A 96 16.25 5.70 5.82
CA GLY A 96 14.99 5.17 6.33
C GLY A 96 13.86 5.13 5.31
N PRO A 97 14.02 4.51 4.13
CA PRO A 97 12.89 4.22 3.26
C PRO A 97 11.86 3.35 4.02
N GLN A 98 10.60 3.80 4.04
CA GLN A 98 9.51 3.14 4.79
C GLN A 98 8.50 2.46 3.88
N SER A 99 8.22 3.07 2.72
CA SER A 99 7.16 2.61 1.83
C SER A 99 7.54 2.89 0.38
N VAL A 100 7.04 2.04 -0.52
CA VAL A 100 7.17 2.20 -1.96
C VAL A 100 5.82 2.09 -2.65
N ALA A 101 5.68 2.79 -3.78
CA ALA A 101 4.66 2.55 -4.80
C ALA A 101 5.36 2.36 -6.14
N VAL A 102 4.74 1.59 -7.04
CA VAL A 102 5.29 1.28 -8.36
C VAL A 102 4.24 1.63 -9.42
N ILE A 103 4.55 2.60 -10.27
CA ILE A 103 3.66 3.10 -11.32
C ILE A 103 4.47 3.89 -12.37
N ASP A 104 4.06 3.92 -13.63
CA ASP A 104 4.63 4.81 -14.64
C ASP A 104 4.23 6.26 -14.36
N VAL A 105 5.19 7.12 -13.96
CA VAL A 105 4.92 8.52 -13.64
C VAL A 105 5.22 9.48 -14.79
N ASN A 106 5.85 9.02 -15.87
CA ASN A 106 6.33 9.90 -16.95
C ASN A 106 5.70 9.58 -18.32
N GLY A 107 4.87 8.53 -18.40
CA GLY A 107 4.14 8.13 -19.60
C GLY A 107 4.98 7.36 -20.62
N ASP A 108 6.12 6.79 -20.22
CA ASP A 108 6.98 6.00 -21.10
C ASP A 108 6.65 4.49 -21.14
N ASN A 109 5.64 4.07 -20.37
CA ASN A 109 5.17 2.70 -20.14
C ASN A 109 6.14 1.81 -19.33
N ASN A 110 7.14 2.39 -18.67
CA ASN A 110 7.99 1.67 -17.73
C ASN A 110 7.54 1.98 -16.30
N GLN A 111 7.45 0.93 -15.48
CA GLN A 111 7.04 1.12 -14.09
C GLN A 111 8.17 1.78 -13.27
N ASP A 112 7.91 2.98 -12.75
CA ASP A 112 8.84 3.73 -11.90
C ASP A 112 8.64 3.40 -10.41
N ILE A 113 9.63 3.72 -9.56
CA ILE A 113 9.52 3.51 -8.11
C ILE A 113 9.40 4.86 -7.39
N ILE A 114 8.38 4.98 -6.56
CA ILE A 114 8.15 6.11 -5.66
C ILE A 114 8.42 5.64 -4.23
N VAL A 115 9.12 6.43 -3.42
CA VAL A 115 9.60 6.02 -2.09
C VAL A 115 9.31 7.07 -1.04
N ALA A 116 8.68 6.67 0.07
CA ALA A 116 8.64 7.46 1.29
C ALA A 116 9.96 7.30 2.06
N VAL A 117 10.77 8.35 2.15
CA VAL A 117 12.08 8.31 2.83
C VAL A 117 12.00 9.12 4.12
N SER A 118 11.64 8.44 5.22
CA SER A 118 11.26 9.10 6.48
C SER A 118 12.40 9.91 7.10
N GLY A 119 13.60 9.31 7.17
CA GLY A 119 14.78 9.93 7.78
C GLY A 119 15.33 11.12 6.99
N ALA A 120 15.00 11.24 5.70
CA ALA A 120 15.36 12.38 4.86
C ALA A 120 14.25 13.43 4.75
N SER A 121 13.02 13.13 5.22
CA SER A 121 11.84 13.98 4.98
C SER A 121 11.65 14.30 3.50
N THR A 122 11.71 13.24 2.67
CA THR A 122 11.54 13.35 1.22
C THR A 122 10.69 12.23 0.67
N VAL A 123 9.94 12.51 -0.39
CA VAL A 123 9.49 11.49 -1.34
C VAL A 123 10.53 11.40 -2.45
N ALA A 124 11.07 10.22 -2.71
CA ALA A 124 11.99 9.99 -3.83
C ALA A 124 11.27 9.32 -5.01
N VAL A 125 11.68 9.66 -6.23
CA VAL A 125 11.16 9.07 -7.47
C VAL A 125 12.34 8.55 -8.27
N LEU A 126 12.32 7.26 -8.57
CA LEU A 126 13.34 6.55 -9.33
C LEU A 126 12.74 6.18 -10.69
N LEU A 127 13.20 6.83 -11.76
CA LEU A 127 12.71 6.54 -13.11
C LEU A 127 13.38 5.30 -13.67
N ASN A 128 12.58 4.42 -14.25
CA ASN A 128 12.99 3.17 -14.87
C ASN A 128 13.43 3.39 -16.32
N SER A 129 14.47 2.69 -16.76
CA SER A 129 14.88 2.69 -18.17
C SER A 129 14.18 1.60 -19.01
N GLY A 130 13.22 0.88 -18.42
CA GLY A 130 12.45 -0.19 -19.05
C GLY A 130 13.07 -1.58 -18.98
N SER A 131 14.15 -1.76 -18.22
CA SER A 131 14.83 -3.05 -18.06
C SER A 131 15.00 -3.44 -16.58
N GLY A 132 14.15 -2.92 -15.70
CA GLY A 132 14.28 -3.08 -14.25
C GLY A 132 15.49 -2.35 -13.66
N THR A 133 15.97 -1.30 -14.35
CA THR A 133 17.08 -0.46 -13.88
C THR A 133 16.68 0.98 -13.73
N PHE A 134 17.13 1.60 -12.63
CA PHE A 134 16.65 2.91 -12.17
C PHE A 134 17.78 3.94 -12.10
N PRO A 135 18.22 4.50 -13.24
CA PRO A 135 19.39 5.39 -13.30
C PRO A 135 19.12 6.82 -12.83
N SER A 136 17.86 7.26 -12.83
CA SER A 136 17.47 8.62 -12.46
C SER A 136 16.82 8.62 -11.08
N LEU A 137 17.19 9.57 -10.24
CA LEU A 137 16.60 9.76 -8.93
C LEU A 137 16.32 11.26 -8.70
N ALA A 138 15.08 11.57 -8.39
CA ALA A 138 14.64 12.88 -7.91
C ALA A 138 14.12 12.77 -6.47
N SER A 139 14.24 13.85 -5.69
CA SER A 139 13.74 13.91 -4.32
C SER A 139 12.97 15.19 -4.07
N TYR A 140 11.79 15.04 -3.47
CA TYR A 140 10.85 16.12 -3.18
C TYR A 140 10.72 16.25 -1.67
N THR A 141 11.11 17.41 -1.13
CA THR A 141 11.05 17.68 0.31
C THR A 141 9.61 17.72 0.81
N THR A 142 9.37 17.03 1.92
CA THR A 142 8.11 17.06 2.66
C THR A 142 8.22 17.97 3.89
N VAL A 143 7.09 18.28 4.51
CA VAL A 143 7.06 19.09 5.74
C VAL A 143 7.38 18.29 7.01
N ASP A 144 7.31 16.96 6.94
CA ASP A 144 7.62 16.02 8.02
C ASP A 144 7.90 14.61 7.45
N ALA A 145 8.22 13.64 8.31
CA ALA A 145 8.58 12.27 7.97
C ALA A 145 7.49 11.54 7.16
N PRO A 146 7.71 11.25 5.87
CA PRO A 146 6.80 10.43 5.09
C PRO A 146 6.93 8.96 5.50
N TYR A 147 5.79 8.30 5.71
CA TYR A 147 5.74 6.90 6.14
C TYR A 147 5.09 5.97 5.12
N PHE A 148 4.11 6.47 4.36
CA PHE A 148 3.38 5.67 3.39
C PHE A 148 3.09 6.50 2.15
N VAL A 149 3.25 5.90 0.98
CA VAL A 149 2.98 6.53 -0.33
C VAL A 149 2.05 5.66 -1.15
N VAL A 150 1.15 6.32 -1.88
CA VAL A 150 0.31 5.75 -2.92
C VAL A 150 0.28 6.71 -4.10
N ALA A 151 -0.02 6.19 -5.29
CA ALA A 151 -0.10 7.01 -6.49
C ALA A 151 -1.27 6.59 -7.38
N ALA A 152 -1.93 7.58 -7.97
CA ALA A 152 -2.98 7.45 -8.99
C ALA A 152 -3.17 8.82 -9.65
N ASP A 153 -3.85 8.87 -10.79
CA ASP A 153 -4.29 10.14 -11.38
C ASP A 153 -5.39 10.76 -10.49
N LEU A 154 -5.11 11.92 -9.88
CA LEU A 154 -6.04 12.61 -8.97
C LEU A 154 -6.65 13.87 -9.59
N ASP A 155 -6.18 14.30 -10.76
CA ASP A 155 -6.62 15.52 -11.43
C ASP A 155 -7.16 15.31 -12.86
N ASN A 156 -7.19 14.05 -13.30
CA ASN A 156 -7.65 13.55 -14.60
C ASN A 156 -6.77 14.00 -15.79
N ASP A 157 -5.47 14.15 -15.58
CA ASP A 157 -4.50 14.48 -16.64
C ASP A 157 -3.78 13.25 -17.24
N SER A 158 -4.13 12.03 -16.78
CA SER A 158 -3.53 10.73 -17.14
C SER A 158 -2.12 10.48 -16.62
N TYR A 159 -1.58 11.34 -15.76
CA TYR A 159 -0.29 11.14 -15.10
C TYR A 159 -0.50 10.90 -13.60
N PRO A 160 0.04 9.81 -13.04
CA PRO A 160 -0.16 9.54 -11.63
C PRO A 160 0.46 10.61 -10.72
N ASP A 161 -0.36 11.10 -9.80
CA ASP A 161 0.00 11.96 -8.68
C ASP A 161 0.37 11.13 -7.46
N ILE A 162 0.97 11.77 -6.46
CA ILE A 162 1.39 11.10 -5.21
C ILE A 162 0.57 11.62 -4.03
N VAL A 163 0.06 10.69 -3.22
CA VAL A 163 -0.41 10.99 -1.86
C VAL A 163 0.53 10.36 -0.85
N VAL A 164 0.93 11.14 0.16
CA VAL A 164 1.87 10.72 1.20
C VAL A 164 1.31 10.95 2.60
N ALA A 165 1.41 9.93 3.45
CA ALA A 165 1.13 10.02 4.88
C ALA A 165 2.36 10.58 5.60
N LEU A 166 2.19 11.67 6.35
CA LEU A 166 3.25 12.34 7.09
C LEU A 166 3.05 12.09 8.58
N TYR A 167 3.61 11.00 9.10
CA TYR A 167 3.24 10.39 10.38
C TYR A 167 3.30 11.34 11.59
N SER A 168 4.40 12.09 11.71
CA SER A 168 4.59 13.02 12.82
C SER A 168 3.81 14.33 12.66
N ALA A 169 3.23 14.56 11.47
CA ALA A 169 2.39 15.71 11.18
C ALA A 169 0.90 15.38 11.39
N THR A 170 0.08 16.43 11.38
CA THR A 170 -1.38 16.33 11.34
C THR A 170 -1.89 16.58 9.92
N THR A 171 -1.16 16.07 8.93
CA THR A 171 -1.42 16.30 7.50
C THR A 171 -1.08 15.07 6.67
N ILE A 172 -1.84 14.83 5.60
CA ILE A 172 -1.31 14.14 4.41
C ILE A 172 -0.77 15.20 3.45
N GLY A 173 0.10 14.79 2.52
CA GLY A 173 0.54 15.63 1.42
C GLY A 173 0.10 15.06 0.08
N VAL A 174 -0.21 15.94 -0.87
CA VAL A 174 -0.46 15.59 -2.27
C VAL A 174 0.59 16.30 -3.13
N LEU A 175 1.26 15.56 -4.01
CA LEU A 175 2.17 16.09 -5.01
C LEU A 175 1.56 15.80 -6.38
N LEU A 176 1.15 16.85 -7.10
CA LEU A 176 0.64 16.71 -8.45
C LEU A 176 1.79 16.55 -9.43
N ASN A 177 1.62 15.66 -10.40
CA ASN A 177 2.56 15.42 -11.48
C ASN A 177 2.47 16.56 -12.51
N ALA A 178 3.60 16.90 -13.14
CA ALA A 178 3.65 17.89 -14.21
C ALA A 178 3.51 17.26 -15.61
N GLY A 179 3.38 15.94 -15.68
CA GLY A 179 3.20 15.15 -16.91
C GLY A 179 4.50 14.57 -17.49
N ASP A 180 5.61 14.63 -16.76
CA ASP A 180 6.92 14.16 -17.21
C ASP A 180 7.70 13.41 -16.11
N GLY A 181 7.01 13.00 -15.03
CA GLY A 181 7.61 12.39 -13.85
C GLY A 181 8.25 13.41 -12.90
N THR A 182 8.09 14.72 -13.17
CA THR A 182 8.39 15.77 -12.20
C THR A 182 7.14 16.18 -11.42
N PHE A 183 7.32 16.52 -10.13
CA PHE A 183 6.20 16.83 -9.25
C PHE A 183 6.23 18.27 -8.75
N LEU A 184 5.04 18.85 -8.63
CA LEU A 184 4.84 20.17 -8.05
C LEU A 184 5.14 20.17 -6.53
N THR A 185 5.18 21.37 -5.96
CA THR A 185 5.34 21.51 -4.51
C THR A 185 4.20 20.83 -3.77
N ILE A 186 4.55 20.05 -2.74
CA ILE A 186 3.61 19.32 -1.91
C ILE A 186 2.52 20.25 -1.33
N ARG A 187 1.28 19.85 -1.51
CA ARG A 187 0.10 20.50 -0.94
C ARG A 187 -0.36 19.75 0.31
N PRO A 188 -0.35 20.38 1.50
CA PRO A 188 -0.80 19.73 2.72
C PRO A 188 -2.34 19.74 2.82
N TYR A 189 -2.90 18.63 3.30
CA TYR A 189 -4.30 18.51 3.70
C TYR A 189 -4.37 18.10 5.18
N PRO A 190 -4.98 18.92 6.05
CA PRO A 190 -5.11 18.59 7.47
C PRO A 190 -5.85 17.27 7.69
N THR A 191 -5.26 16.40 8.49
CA THR A 191 -5.86 15.13 8.97
C THR A 191 -5.71 15.01 10.49
N SER A 192 -6.10 13.87 11.06
CA SER A 192 -5.86 13.54 12.48
C SER A 192 -4.40 13.10 12.74
N ASN A 193 -4.00 12.97 14.02
CA ASN A 193 -2.63 12.56 14.38
C ASN A 193 -2.30 11.13 13.92
N GLY A 194 -1.05 10.94 13.48
CA GLY A 194 -0.49 9.65 13.11
C GLY A 194 -1.06 9.07 11.81
N PRO A 195 -1.17 9.83 10.69
CA PRO A 195 -1.55 9.23 9.42
C PRO A 195 -0.51 8.15 9.05
N TRP A 196 -0.98 6.93 8.80
CA TRP A 196 -0.13 5.73 8.74
C TRP A 196 -0.30 4.89 7.46
N ARG A 197 -1.53 4.74 6.98
CA ARG A 197 -1.87 4.07 5.72
C ARG A 197 -2.83 4.92 4.93
N ILE A 198 -2.74 4.82 3.61
CA ILE A 198 -3.62 5.51 2.67
C ILE A 198 -4.14 4.49 1.65
N ALA A 199 -5.41 4.62 1.28
CA ALA A 199 -5.99 3.96 0.13
C ALA A 199 -6.61 5.03 -0.78
N LEU A 200 -6.51 4.82 -2.10
CA LEU A 200 -7.16 5.64 -3.11
C LEU A 200 -8.31 4.85 -3.71
N VAL A 201 -9.51 5.41 -3.67
CA VAL A 201 -10.74 4.73 -4.12
C VAL A 201 -11.85 5.74 -4.35
N ASP A 202 -12.64 5.56 -5.39
CA ASP A 202 -13.87 6.32 -5.60
C ASP A 202 -14.95 5.81 -4.63
N VAL A 203 -15.22 6.55 -3.56
CA VAL A 203 -16.20 6.15 -2.52
C VAL A 203 -17.55 6.84 -2.68
N ASN A 204 -17.66 7.81 -3.59
CA ASN A 204 -18.88 8.57 -3.84
C ASN A 204 -19.45 8.35 -5.27
N ILE A 205 -18.81 7.48 -6.07
CA ILE A 205 -19.17 7.09 -7.43
C ILE A 205 -19.14 8.28 -8.41
N ASP A 206 -18.19 9.20 -8.23
CA ASP A 206 -18.00 10.36 -9.10
C ASP A 206 -16.89 10.18 -10.13
N THR A 207 -16.29 8.98 -10.20
CA THR A 207 -15.19 8.56 -11.08
C THR A 207 -13.83 9.16 -10.74
N GLN A 208 -13.71 9.90 -9.64
CA GLN A 208 -12.44 10.44 -9.18
C GLN A 208 -11.97 9.67 -7.93
N PRO A 209 -10.69 9.29 -7.84
CA PRO A 209 -10.19 8.65 -6.63
C PRO A 209 -10.24 9.58 -5.43
N ASP A 210 -10.93 9.17 -4.37
CA ASP A 210 -10.93 9.79 -3.06
C ASP A 210 -9.79 9.25 -2.19
N ILE A 211 -9.46 9.95 -1.11
CA ILE A 211 -8.39 9.54 -0.18
C ILE A 211 -9.01 9.01 1.12
N VAL A 212 -8.71 7.76 1.45
CA VAL A 212 -8.99 7.15 2.76
C VAL A 212 -7.68 7.06 3.54
N VAL A 213 -7.65 7.57 4.77
CA VAL A 213 -6.44 7.61 5.62
C VAL A 213 -6.71 6.92 6.95
N ALA A 214 -5.90 5.95 7.32
CA ALA A 214 -5.87 5.42 8.68
C ALA A 214 -4.98 6.31 9.56
N ASN A 215 -5.58 6.97 10.56
CA ASN A 215 -4.87 7.79 11.52
C ASN A 215 -4.66 6.97 12.80
N ARG A 216 -3.51 6.31 12.85
CA ARG A 216 -3.11 5.31 13.85
C ARG A 216 -3.25 5.83 15.28
N ASP A 217 -2.64 6.97 15.56
CA ASP A 217 -2.57 7.51 16.93
C ASP A 217 -3.88 8.15 17.39
N SER A 218 -4.71 8.60 16.43
CA SER A 218 -6.04 9.15 16.72
C SER A 218 -7.14 8.09 16.76
N SER A 219 -6.82 6.84 16.41
CA SER A 219 -7.77 5.72 16.39
C SER A 219 -9.03 6.04 15.56
N ASN A 220 -8.80 6.55 14.35
CA ASN A 220 -9.86 6.87 13.40
C ASN A 220 -9.42 6.67 11.94
N VAL A 221 -10.39 6.63 11.05
CA VAL A 221 -10.20 6.74 9.61
C VAL A 221 -10.71 8.10 9.15
N GLY A 222 -9.95 8.76 8.28
CA GLY A 222 -10.32 9.97 7.56
C GLY A 222 -10.68 9.68 6.11
N VAL A 223 -11.67 10.39 5.59
CA VAL A 223 -12.06 10.36 4.17
C VAL A 223 -12.04 11.78 3.62
N PHE A 224 -11.33 11.97 2.51
CA PHE A 224 -11.26 13.21 1.76
C PHE A 224 -11.83 12.97 0.38
N LEU A 225 -12.93 13.65 0.05
CA LEU A 225 -13.53 13.53 -1.28
C LEU A 225 -12.75 14.38 -2.27
N ASN A 226 -12.43 13.81 -3.43
CA ASN A 226 -11.85 14.56 -4.54
C ASN A 226 -12.93 15.48 -5.12
N VAL A 227 -12.65 16.78 -5.13
CA VAL A 227 -13.58 17.80 -5.65
C VAL A 227 -13.13 18.32 -7.03
N GLY A 228 -12.18 17.62 -7.65
CA GLY A 228 -11.64 17.90 -8.97
C GLY A 228 -10.29 18.60 -8.97
N SER A 229 -9.56 18.40 -10.06
CA SER A 229 -8.26 19.00 -10.35
C SER A 229 -7.23 18.78 -9.23
N GLY A 230 -7.18 17.57 -8.65
CA GLY A 230 -6.22 17.22 -7.61
C GLY A 230 -6.48 17.93 -6.27
N THR A 231 -7.73 18.39 -6.07
CA THR A 231 -8.14 19.09 -4.86
C THR A 231 -9.16 18.30 -4.05
N PHE A 232 -9.07 18.37 -2.73
CA PHE A 232 -9.87 17.53 -1.85
C PHE A 232 -10.68 18.34 -0.84
N SER A 233 -11.80 17.76 -0.40
CA SER A 233 -12.64 18.27 0.69
C SER A 233 -11.89 18.30 2.02
N GLY A 234 -12.51 18.88 3.05
CA GLY A 234 -12.05 18.62 4.43
C GLY A 234 -12.28 17.15 4.82
N GLN A 235 -11.49 16.64 5.76
CA GLN A 235 -11.61 15.28 6.28
C GLN A 235 -12.99 15.05 6.93
N THR A 236 -13.68 14.00 6.52
CA THR A 236 -14.74 13.37 7.31
C THR A 236 -14.14 12.24 8.13
N THR A 237 -14.47 12.16 9.42
CA THR A 237 -13.79 11.24 10.37
C THR A 237 -14.73 10.18 10.91
N TYR A 238 -14.24 8.93 10.95
CA TYR A 238 -14.93 7.77 11.50
C TYR A 238 -14.06 7.11 12.58
N THR A 239 -14.56 7.01 13.82
CA THR A 239 -13.79 6.37 14.90
C THR A 239 -13.69 4.86 14.70
N THR A 240 -12.52 4.30 14.97
CA THR A 240 -12.26 2.84 14.95
C THR A 240 -12.28 2.23 16.36
N GLY A 241 -12.74 2.98 17.35
CA GLY A 241 -12.73 2.60 18.77
C GLY A 241 -11.48 3.08 19.51
N THR A 242 -11.58 3.23 20.82
CA THR A 242 -10.52 3.80 21.67
C THR A 242 -9.23 2.99 21.61
N SER A 243 -8.11 3.66 21.30
CA SER A 243 -6.78 3.06 21.28
C SER A 243 -6.70 1.81 20.39
N SER A 244 -7.40 1.83 19.25
CA SER A 244 -7.52 0.70 18.32
C SER A 244 -6.31 0.54 17.37
N PHE A 245 -5.54 1.62 17.17
CA PHE A 245 -4.34 1.64 16.30
C PHE A 245 -4.63 1.03 14.92
N PRO A 246 -5.39 1.72 14.04
CA PRO A 246 -5.66 1.25 12.69
C PRO A 246 -4.35 1.21 11.87
N ASP A 247 -3.79 0.00 11.73
CA ASP A 247 -2.40 -0.20 11.25
C ASP A 247 -2.36 -0.78 9.82
N ALA A 248 -3.43 -1.45 9.41
CA ALA A 248 -3.66 -1.91 8.05
C ALA A 248 -4.94 -1.28 7.49
N LEU A 249 -4.96 -1.03 6.18
CA LEU A 249 -6.08 -0.42 5.47
C LEU A 249 -6.22 -1.09 4.11
N ALA A 250 -7.44 -1.45 3.73
CA ALA A 250 -7.80 -1.91 2.40
C ALA A 250 -9.22 -1.44 2.08
N VAL A 251 -9.60 -1.56 0.81
CA VAL A 251 -10.91 -1.16 0.32
C VAL A 251 -11.44 -2.24 -0.63
N ALA A 252 -12.70 -2.61 -0.46
CA ALA A 252 -13.37 -3.63 -1.26
C ALA A 252 -14.88 -3.59 -0.98
N ASP A 253 -15.70 -4.08 -1.90
CA ASP A 253 -17.13 -4.27 -1.68
C ASP A 253 -17.37 -5.50 -0.80
N MET A 254 -17.51 -5.31 0.51
CA MET A 254 -17.58 -6.39 1.50
C MET A 254 -18.99 -6.97 1.64
N ASN A 255 -20.02 -6.28 1.14
CA ASN A 255 -21.42 -6.69 1.29
C ASN A 255 -22.13 -7.00 -0.04
N SER A 256 -21.40 -6.93 -1.17
CA SER A 256 -21.89 -7.16 -2.54
C SER A 256 -22.92 -6.14 -3.03
N ASP A 257 -22.81 -4.87 -2.61
CA ASP A 257 -23.67 -3.77 -3.08
C ASP A 257 -23.05 -2.91 -4.20
N ASN A 258 -21.84 -3.27 -4.65
CA ASN A 258 -20.99 -2.57 -5.61
C ASN A 258 -20.46 -1.21 -5.12
N LEU A 259 -20.42 -0.97 -3.82
CA LEU A 259 -19.77 0.18 -3.21
C LEU A 259 -18.50 -0.29 -2.52
N ALA A 260 -17.40 0.42 -2.72
CA ALA A 260 -16.18 0.11 -2.00
C ALA A 260 -16.34 0.48 -0.51
N ASP A 261 -16.22 -0.51 0.36
CA ASP A 261 -16.19 -0.37 1.81
C ASP A 261 -14.76 -0.20 2.31
N ILE A 262 -14.63 0.29 3.54
CA ILE A 262 -13.32 0.44 4.20
C ILE A 262 -13.10 -0.73 5.14
N VAL A 263 -11.98 -1.44 4.94
CA VAL A 263 -11.51 -2.53 5.80
C VAL A 263 -10.27 -2.06 6.55
N VAL A 264 -10.24 -2.24 7.86
CA VAL A 264 -9.19 -1.71 8.75
C VAL A 264 -8.67 -2.80 9.69
N GLY A 265 -7.35 -2.96 9.76
CA GLY A 265 -6.71 -3.80 10.77
C GLY A 265 -6.54 -3.03 12.09
N LEU A 266 -7.20 -3.47 13.15
CA LEU A 266 -7.14 -2.89 14.49
C LEU A 266 -6.10 -3.65 15.32
N GLN A 267 -4.86 -3.14 15.31
CA GLN A 267 -3.68 -3.85 15.83
C GLN A 267 -3.84 -4.23 17.31
N SER A 268 -4.34 -3.31 18.14
CA SER A 268 -4.37 -3.48 19.60
C SER A 268 -5.46 -4.44 20.06
N SER A 269 -6.61 -4.46 19.39
CA SER A 269 -7.71 -5.36 19.70
C SER A 269 -7.61 -6.72 18.98
N GLY A 270 -6.73 -6.82 17.98
CA GLY A 270 -6.58 -8.02 17.16
C GLY A 270 -7.84 -8.32 16.35
N GLN A 271 -8.39 -7.29 15.71
CA GLN A 271 -9.63 -7.35 14.97
C GLN A 271 -9.48 -6.75 13.57
N ILE A 272 -10.32 -7.19 12.65
CA ILE A 272 -10.60 -6.50 11.39
C ILE A 272 -11.90 -5.71 11.58
N GLY A 273 -11.86 -4.41 11.34
CA GLY A 273 -13.03 -3.54 11.32
C GLY A 273 -13.48 -3.25 9.89
N ILE A 274 -14.80 -3.26 9.65
CA ILE A 274 -15.41 -2.91 8.37
C ILE A 274 -16.34 -1.71 8.58
N LEU A 275 -16.17 -0.68 7.75
CA LEU A 275 -17.10 0.44 7.65
C LEU A 275 -17.79 0.35 6.29
N LEU A 276 -19.09 0.09 6.30
CA LEU A 276 -19.88 -0.03 5.07
C LEU A 276 -20.17 1.34 4.47
N ASN A 277 -19.98 1.47 3.16
CA ASN A 277 -20.23 2.67 2.40
C ASN A 277 -21.73 2.86 2.15
N ALA A 278 -22.22 4.08 2.28
CA ALA A 278 -23.60 4.45 1.97
C ALA A 278 -23.78 4.99 0.53
N GLY A 279 -22.70 5.06 -0.26
CA GLY A 279 -22.70 5.42 -1.69
C GLY A 279 -22.53 6.91 -1.98
N SER A 280 -22.35 7.75 -0.96
CA SER A 280 -22.12 9.18 -1.10
C SER A 280 -20.78 9.63 -0.48
N GLY A 281 -19.82 8.70 -0.36
CA GLY A 281 -18.57 8.93 0.39
C GLY A 281 -18.75 9.00 1.90
N THR A 282 -19.90 8.52 2.41
CA THR A 282 -20.19 8.45 3.84
C THR A 282 -20.30 7.01 4.30
N PHE A 283 -19.83 6.72 5.52
CA PHE A 283 -19.74 5.36 6.03
C PHE A 283 -20.57 5.14 7.29
N GLY A 284 -21.05 3.92 7.46
CA GLY A 284 -21.71 3.46 8.67
C GLY A 284 -20.77 3.33 9.87
N ALA A 285 -21.32 2.90 11.00
CA ALA A 285 -20.51 2.54 12.16
C ALA A 285 -19.65 1.30 11.86
N ILE A 286 -18.45 1.29 12.45
CA ILE A 286 -17.53 0.15 12.30
C ILE A 286 -18.11 -1.12 12.92
N THR A 287 -18.03 -2.23 12.19
CA THR A 287 -18.29 -3.58 12.70
C THR A 287 -16.96 -4.33 12.78
N ALA A 288 -16.64 -4.91 13.94
CA ALA A 288 -15.33 -5.52 14.19
C ALA A 288 -15.43 -7.05 14.36
N TYR A 289 -14.53 -7.75 13.68
CA TYR A 289 -14.43 -9.21 13.62
C TYR A 289 -13.10 -9.66 14.21
N PRO A 290 -13.05 -10.69 15.07
CA PRO A 290 -11.79 -11.23 15.57
C PRO A 290 -10.92 -11.78 14.44
N SER A 291 -9.66 -11.34 14.35
CA SER A 291 -8.71 -11.85 13.35
C SER A 291 -7.81 -12.97 13.88
N GLY A 292 -7.75 -13.11 15.22
CA GLY A 292 -6.85 -14.02 15.91
C GLY A 292 -5.39 -13.58 15.91
N ILE A 293 -5.07 -12.42 15.33
CA ILE A 293 -3.72 -11.86 15.18
C ILE A 293 -3.74 -10.35 15.43
N SER A 294 -2.58 -9.71 15.57
CA SER A 294 -2.46 -8.24 15.58
C SER A 294 -2.17 -7.75 14.16
N PRO A 295 -3.18 -7.32 13.38
CA PRO A 295 -3.03 -7.04 11.95
C PRO A 295 -2.15 -5.81 11.69
N GLU A 296 -1.17 -5.94 10.79
CA GLU A 296 -0.26 -4.87 10.33
C GLU A 296 -0.13 -4.82 8.81
N GLY A 297 -0.29 -5.97 8.16
CA GLY A 297 -0.48 -6.08 6.72
C GLY A 297 -1.85 -6.67 6.45
N MET A 298 -2.49 -6.21 5.37
CA MET A 298 -3.77 -6.72 4.93
C MET A 298 -3.89 -6.69 3.41
N ALA A 299 -4.63 -7.63 2.86
CA ALA A 299 -5.11 -7.64 1.50
C ALA A 299 -6.55 -8.16 1.50
N VAL A 300 -7.33 -7.77 0.48
CA VAL A 300 -8.70 -8.24 0.30
C VAL A 300 -8.82 -8.80 -1.11
N ALA A 301 -9.23 -10.06 -1.23
CA ALA A 301 -9.38 -10.75 -2.49
C ALA A 301 -10.23 -12.02 -2.33
N ASP A 302 -10.82 -12.51 -3.41
CA ASP A 302 -11.43 -13.84 -3.44
C ASP A 302 -10.33 -14.91 -3.59
N VAL A 303 -9.92 -15.54 -2.49
CA VAL A 303 -8.83 -16.54 -2.50
C VAL A 303 -9.33 -17.97 -2.61
N ASN A 304 -10.64 -18.17 -2.53
CA ASN A 304 -11.27 -19.48 -2.50
C ASN A 304 -12.17 -19.74 -3.72
N GLY A 305 -12.41 -18.72 -4.55
CA GLY A 305 -13.17 -18.80 -5.79
C GLY A 305 -14.69 -18.74 -5.62
N ASP A 306 -15.21 -18.25 -4.50
CA ASP A 306 -16.64 -18.15 -4.23
C ASP A 306 -17.29 -16.82 -4.67
N SER A 307 -16.51 -15.95 -5.32
CA SER A 307 -16.89 -14.61 -5.77
C SER A 307 -17.22 -13.63 -4.65
N LYS A 308 -16.73 -13.86 -3.43
CA LYS A 308 -16.80 -12.90 -2.32
C LYS A 308 -15.40 -12.48 -1.89
N PRO A 309 -15.23 -11.25 -1.38
CA PRO A 309 -13.96 -10.84 -0.84
C PRO A 309 -13.66 -11.57 0.48
N ASP A 310 -12.47 -12.15 0.55
CA ASP A 310 -11.86 -12.63 1.78
C ASP A 310 -10.85 -11.61 2.31
N VAL A 311 -10.71 -11.51 3.63
CA VAL A 311 -9.70 -10.65 4.24
C VAL A 311 -8.51 -11.49 4.66
N ILE A 312 -7.33 -11.15 4.12
CA ILE A 312 -6.06 -11.80 4.42
C ILE A 312 -5.24 -10.82 5.24
N ALA A 313 -4.78 -11.24 6.42
CA ALA A 313 -4.03 -10.37 7.33
C ALA A 313 -2.77 -11.04 7.86
N SER A 314 -1.68 -10.27 7.96
CA SER A 314 -0.43 -10.65 8.64
C SER A 314 -0.26 -9.82 9.91
N GLY A 315 0.39 -10.39 10.93
CA GLY A 315 0.56 -9.72 12.22
C GLY A 315 1.86 -10.06 12.94
N ASN A 316 2.22 -9.24 13.92
CA ASN A 316 3.51 -9.32 14.64
C ASN A 316 3.54 -10.27 15.83
N ASN A 317 2.38 -10.75 16.28
CA ASN A 317 2.29 -11.63 17.44
C ASN A 317 2.36 -13.13 17.08
N VAL A 318 2.30 -13.47 15.79
CA VAL A 318 2.38 -14.85 15.29
C VAL A 318 3.08 -14.88 13.93
N ASN A 319 3.91 -15.89 13.69
CA ASN A 319 4.50 -16.14 12.36
C ASN A 319 3.46 -16.79 11.43
N SER A 320 2.29 -16.17 11.29
CA SER A 320 1.17 -16.70 10.51
C SER A 320 0.38 -15.60 9.81
N VAL A 321 -0.25 -15.99 8.70
CA VAL A 321 -1.27 -15.21 8.02
C VAL A 321 -2.64 -15.76 8.42
N SER A 322 -3.58 -14.88 8.75
CA SER A 322 -5.00 -15.23 8.94
C SER A 322 -5.78 -14.95 7.67
N VAL A 323 -6.68 -15.88 7.31
CA VAL A 323 -7.67 -15.70 6.24
C VAL A 323 -9.04 -15.72 6.89
N LEU A 324 -9.78 -14.62 6.77
CA LEU A 324 -11.15 -14.51 7.24
C LEU A 324 -12.07 -14.63 6.03
N LEU A 325 -12.74 -15.77 5.94
CA LEU A 325 -13.75 -16.03 4.92
C LEU A 325 -15.10 -15.46 5.40
N HIS A 326 -15.83 -14.78 4.51
CA HIS A 326 -17.22 -14.33 4.74
C HIS A 326 -17.41 -13.35 5.92
N CYS A 327 -16.66 -12.24 5.96
CA CYS A 327 -16.80 -11.19 6.98
C CYS A 327 -18.08 -10.38 6.80
#